data_AF-A0A2U1QWW6-F1
#
_entry.id   AF-A0A2U1QWW6-F1
#
_cell.length_a   1.000
_cell.length_b   1.000
_cell.length_c   1.000
_cell.angle_alpha   90.00
_cell.angle_beta   90.00
_cell.angle_gamma   90.00
#
_symmetry.space_group_name_H-M   'P 1'
#
loop_
_entity.id
_entity.type
_entity.pdbx_description
1 polymer ?
#
loop_
_entity_poly.entity_id
_entity_poly.type
_entity_poly.pdbx_seq_one_letter_code
_entity_poly.pdbx_strand_id
1 'polypeptide(L)'
;MYDFLKSIAIDNDWVFKYAPSDYQNLYSESTVDKVHLFIDPITIESRFSDSGVEVQTFSGYFMLLFSSDVDEDYTTKYETYIKPLITTGTQVIKDSLLCADIQVNKFQLTEVINRFDFNLDGILVNYNIILLD
;
A
#
# COMPACT_ATOMS: atom_id res chain seq x y z
N MET A 1 10.63 4.98 4.59
CA MET A 1 9.30 4.50 4.17
C MET A 1 9.32 3.69 2.87
N TYR A 2 9.95 4.17 1.78
CA TYR A 2 10.11 3.38 0.55
C TYR A 2 10.72 1.99 0.81
N ASP A 3 11.89 1.95 1.46
CA ASP A 3 12.60 0.68 1.73
C ASP A 3 11.82 -0.23 2.66
N PHE A 4 11.11 0.34 3.63
CA PHE A 4 10.24 -0.39 4.55
C PHE A 4 9.07 -1.08 3.84
N LEU A 5 8.34 -0.35 2.98
CA LEU A 5 7.25 -0.96 2.22
C LEU A 5 7.79 -1.98 1.19
N LYS A 6 8.99 -1.73 0.65
CA LYS A 6 9.68 -2.67 -0.25
C LYS A 6 10.08 -3.96 0.46
N SER A 7 10.61 -3.89 1.68
CA SER A 7 10.98 -5.09 2.45
C SER A 7 9.74 -5.92 2.76
N ILE A 8 8.63 -5.30 3.16
CA ILE A 8 7.36 -6.03 3.39
C ILE A 8 6.94 -6.81 2.14
N ALA A 9 7.00 -6.18 0.96
CA ALA A 9 6.64 -6.86 -0.27
C ALA A 9 7.57 -8.04 -0.57
N ILE A 10 8.88 -7.88 -0.40
CA ILE A 10 9.86 -8.95 -0.61
C ILE A 10 9.62 -10.11 0.36
N ASP A 11 9.42 -9.82 1.65
CA ASP A 11 9.27 -10.83 2.71
C ASP A 11 7.99 -11.66 2.55
N ASN A 12 6.99 -11.12 1.86
CA ASN A 12 5.70 -11.78 1.63
C ASN A 12 5.50 -12.26 0.19
N ASP A 13 6.54 -12.23 -0.66
CA ASP A 13 6.49 -12.56 -2.08
C ASP A 13 5.40 -11.78 -2.87
N TRP A 14 5.24 -10.49 -2.53
CA TRP A 14 4.34 -9.57 -3.22
C TRP A 14 5.06 -8.85 -4.36
N VAL A 15 4.29 -8.50 -5.39
CA VAL A 15 4.77 -7.60 -6.44
C VAL A 15 4.92 -6.20 -5.86
N PHE A 16 6.07 -5.57 -6.06
CA PHE A 16 6.32 -4.21 -5.59
C PHE A 16 6.45 -3.24 -6.76
N LYS A 17 5.64 -2.18 -6.79
CA LYS A 17 5.77 -1.10 -7.76
C LYS A 17 5.77 0.25 -7.06
N TYR A 18 6.82 1.04 -7.29
CA TYR A 18 6.90 2.42 -6.87
C TYR A 18 6.97 3.33 -8.09
N ALA A 19 5.90 4.05 -8.35
CA ALA A 19 5.77 4.99 -9.46
C ALA A 19 4.52 5.86 -9.25
N PRO A 20 4.40 7.04 -9.88
CA PRO A 20 3.12 7.73 -9.93
C PRO A 20 2.05 6.89 -10.66
N SER A 21 0.78 7.11 -10.31
CA SER A 21 -0.35 6.29 -10.81
C SER A 21 -0.42 6.12 -12.33
N ASP A 22 -0.02 7.13 -13.12
CA ASP A 22 0.03 7.05 -14.59
C ASP A 22 1.07 6.04 -15.09
N TYR A 23 2.24 5.99 -14.45
CA TYR A 23 3.28 4.99 -14.73
C TYR A 23 2.96 3.62 -14.15
N GLN A 24 2.20 3.54 -13.06
CA GLN A 24 1.70 2.26 -12.56
C GLN A 24 0.74 1.60 -13.57
N ASN A 25 -0.03 2.37 -14.34
CA ASN A 25 -0.90 1.83 -15.39
C ASN A 25 -0.14 1.10 -16.50
N LEU A 26 1.15 1.40 -16.68
CA LEU A 26 2.00 0.73 -17.67
C LEU A 26 2.49 -0.64 -17.18
N TYR A 27 2.16 -1.04 -15.95
CA TYR A 27 2.46 -2.37 -15.45
C TYR A 27 1.67 -3.41 -16.25
N SER A 28 2.41 -4.35 -16.84
CA SER A 28 1.87 -5.37 -17.75
C SER A 28 2.38 -6.78 -17.43
N GLU A 29 3.07 -6.95 -16.30
CA GLU A 29 3.54 -8.27 -15.90
C GLU A 29 2.36 -9.09 -15.34
N SER A 30 2.18 -10.28 -15.93
CA SER A 30 1.03 -11.15 -15.71
C SER A 30 1.19 -12.04 -14.47
N THR A 31 1.35 -11.44 -13.29
CA THR A 31 1.36 -12.17 -12.01
C THR A 31 -0.04 -12.18 -11.43
N VAL A 32 -0.88 -13.11 -11.89
CA VAL A 32 -2.31 -13.15 -11.50
C VAL A 32 -2.55 -13.70 -10.09
N ASP A 33 -1.58 -14.40 -9.52
CA ASP A 33 -1.68 -15.14 -8.25
C ASP A 33 -1.03 -14.42 -7.05
N LYS A 34 -0.48 -13.23 -7.26
CA LYS A 34 0.25 -12.47 -6.23
C LYS A 34 -0.50 -11.22 -5.79
N VAL A 35 -0.29 -10.86 -4.52
CA VAL A 35 -0.64 -9.52 -4.03
C VAL A 35 0.31 -8.51 -4.67
N HIS A 36 -0.24 -7.39 -5.09
CA HIS A 36 0.50 -6.26 -5.62
C HIS A 36 0.48 -5.12 -4.61
N LEU A 37 1.66 -4.70 -4.15
CA LEU A 37 1.87 -3.49 -3.36
C LEU A 37 2.36 -2.37 -4.27
N PHE A 38 1.43 -1.51 -4.66
CA PHE A 38 1.67 -0.38 -5.55
C PHE A 38 1.69 0.91 -4.74
N ILE A 39 2.71 1.74 -4.93
CA ILE A 39 2.99 2.88 -4.06
C ILE A 39 3.22 4.11 -4.92
N ASP A 40 2.42 5.14 -4.66
CA ASP A 40 2.61 6.46 -5.26
C ASP A 40 3.73 7.22 -4.54
N PRO A 41 4.33 8.24 -5.18
CA PRO A 41 5.41 9.00 -4.60
C PRO A 41 5.12 9.47 -3.17
N ILE A 42 6.03 9.13 -2.26
CA ILE A 42 5.88 9.42 -0.84
C ILE A 42 6.20 10.88 -0.59
N THR A 43 5.29 11.58 0.08
CA THR A 43 5.54 12.93 0.57
C THR A 43 6.28 12.84 1.90
N ILE A 44 7.42 13.55 2.00
CA ILE A 44 8.25 13.64 3.19
C ILE A 44 8.18 15.08 3.68
N GLU A 45 7.67 15.28 4.88
CA GLU A 45 7.64 16.58 5.55
C GLU A 45 8.59 16.55 6.74
N SER A 46 9.53 17.49 6.79
CA SER A 46 10.43 17.67 7.93
C SER A 46 9.94 18.81 8.81
N ARG A 47 9.85 18.55 10.11
CA ARG A 47 9.64 19.58 11.13
C ARG A 47 10.82 19.56 12.10
N PHE A 48 11.18 20.72 12.62
CA PHE A 48 12.25 20.83 13.61
C PHE A 48 11.64 21.23 14.94
N SER A 49 12.02 20.52 16.01
CA SER A 49 11.68 20.92 17.37
C SER A 49 12.45 22.20 17.74
N ASP A 50 12.05 22.83 18.86
CA ASP A 50 12.79 23.96 19.44
C ASP A 50 14.25 23.60 19.82
N SER A 51 14.54 22.30 20.01
CA SER A 51 15.89 21.76 20.25
C SER A 51 16.67 21.44 18.97
N GLY A 52 16.09 21.67 17.79
CA GLY A 52 16.71 21.41 16.49
C GLY A 52 16.67 19.95 16.04
N VAL A 53 15.92 19.08 16.74
CA VAL A 53 15.73 17.68 16.34
C VAL A 53 14.77 17.64 15.17
N GLU A 54 15.16 16.97 14.09
CA GLU A 54 14.31 16.76 12.92
C GLU A 54 13.30 15.64 13.20
N VAL A 55 12.03 15.90 12.93
CA VAL A 55 10.94 14.92 12.95
C VAL A 55 10.41 14.81 11.53
N GLN A 56 10.54 13.61 10.93
CA GLN A 56 10.07 13.35 9.58
C GLN A 56 8.70 12.69 9.60
N THR A 57 7.75 13.29 8.88
CA THR A 57 6.43 12.73 8.62
C THR A 57 6.36 12.24 7.18
N PHE A 58 6.03 10.96 7.00
CA PHE A 58 5.82 10.31 5.72
C PHE A 58 4.32 10.19 5.47
N SER A 59 3.87 10.64 4.31
CA SER A 59 2.47 10.51 3.90
C SER A 59 2.32 10.18 2.43
N GLY A 60 1.19 9.57 2.11
CA GLY A 60 0.86 9.18 0.75
C GLY A 60 -0.23 8.12 0.74
N TYR A 61 -0.29 7.39 -0.35
CA TYR A 61 -1.11 6.20 -0.44
C TYR A 61 -0.35 5.06 -1.08
N PHE A 62 -0.70 3.86 -0.68
CA PHE A 62 -0.36 2.64 -1.38
C PHE A 62 -1.63 1.86 -1.68
N MET A 63 -1.58 0.98 -2.65
CA MET A 63 -2.63 0.04 -2.97
C MET A 63 -2.14 -1.37 -2.72
N LEU A 64 -2.96 -2.17 -2.04
CA LEU A 64 -2.84 -3.62 -2.03
C LEU A 64 -3.89 -4.16 -3.00
N LEU A 65 -3.45 -4.91 -4.00
CA LEU A 65 -4.30 -5.33 -5.10
C LEU A 65 -4.11 -6.81 -5.44
N PHE A 66 -5.15 -7.40 -6.02
CA PHE A 66 -5.14 -8.71 -6.64
C PHE A 66 -5.64 -8.60 -8.07
N SER A 67 -5.11 -9.45 -8.95
CA SER A 67 -5.66 -9.59 -10.30
C SER A 67 -7.04 -10.23 -10.21
N SER A 68 -7.99 -9.70 -10.96
CA SER A 68 -9.38 -10.18 -11.00
C SER A 68 -9.90 -10.19 -12.44
N ASP A 69 -11.00 -10.90 -12.68
CA ASP A 69 -11.70 -10.82 -13.97
C ASP A 69 -12.59 -9.58 -13.98
N VAL A 70 -12.60 -8.84 -15.10
CA VAL A 70 -13.37 -7.60 -15.24
C VAL A 70 -14.88 -7.86 -15.26
N ASP A 71 -15.28 -9.05 -15.71
CA ASP A 71 -16.68 -9.44 -15.87
C ASP A 71 -17.31 -10.00 -14.58
N GLU A 72 -16.52 -10.17 -13.50
CA GLU A 72 -17.03 -10.59 -12.19
C GLU A 72 -17.91 -9.53 -11.53
N ASP A 73 -18.97 -9.96 -10.86
CA ASP A 73 -19.81 -9.05 -10.07
C ASP A 73 -19.07 -8.57 -8.81
N TYR A 74 -19.48 -7.40 -8.31
CA TYR A 74 -18.83 -6.79 -7.16
C TYR A 74 -18.84 -7.65 -5.89
N THR A 75 -19.88 -8.46 -5.65
CA THR A 75 -19.93 -9.32 -4.45
C THR A 75 -18.84 -10.38 -4.51
N THR A 76 -18.67 -10.98 -5.68
CA THR A 76 -17.59 -11.94 -5.96
C THR A 76 -16.22 -11.30 -5.81
N LYS A 77 -16.02 -10.10 -6.39
CA LYS A 77 -14.77 -9.33 -6.26
C LYS A 77 -14.43 -9.01 -4.80
N TYR A 78 -15.45 -8.57 -4.05
CA TYR A 78 -15.32 -8.19 -2.66
C TYR A 78 -14.90 -9.37 -1.78
N GLU A 79 -15.65 -10.47 -1.83
CA GLU A 79 -15.40 -11.64 -0.98
C GLU A 79 -14.10 -12.36 -1.33
N THR A 80 -13.73 -12.40 -2.62
CA THR A 80 -12.58 -13.19 -3.11
C THR A 80 -11.27 -12.41 -3.02
N TYR A 81 -11.26 -11.13 -3.40
CA TYR A 81 -10.00 -10.36 -3.55
C TYR A 81 -9.87 -9.22 -2.54
N ILE A 82 -10.92 -8.44 -2.31
CA ILE A 82 -10.83 -7.21 -1.51
C ILE A 82 -10.81 -7.51 0.00
N LYS A 83 -11.74 -8.34 0.49
CA LYS A 83 -11.91 -8.64 1.91
C LYS A 83 -10.68 -9.34 2.54
N PRO A 84 -10.00 -10.28 1.86
CA PRO A 84 -8.72 -10.80 2.35
C PRO A 84 -7.64 -9.73 2.49
N LEU A 85 -7.62 -8.72 1.63
CA LEU A 85 -6.66 -7.61 1.70
C LEU A 85 -6.99 -6.64 2.83
N ILE A 86 -8.27 -6.35 3.07
CA ILE A 86 -8.73 -5.56 4.23
C ILE A 86 -8.26 -6.21 5.53
N THR A 87 -8.44 -7.52 5.66
CA THR A 87 -8.16 -8.27 6.89
C THR A 87 -6.69 -8.67 6.97
N THR A 88 -6.28 -9.67 6.21
CA THR A 88 -4.96 -10.29 6.27
C THR A 88 -3.89 -9.39 5.69
N GLY A 89 -4.14 -8.80 4.51
CA GLY A 89 -3.18 -7.93 3.84
C GLY A 89 -2.78 -6.71 4.67
N THR A 90 -3.75 -5.98 5.23
CA THR A 90 -3.41 -4.85 6.10
C THR A 90 -2.84 -5.25 7.44
N GLN A 91 -3.17 -6.44 7.96
CA GLN A 91 -2.60 -6.93 9.21
C GLN A 91 -1.09 -7.14 9.07
N VAL A 92 -0.62 -7.74 7.96
CA VAL A 92 0.82 -7.89 7.67
C VAL A 92 1.56 -6.54 7.71
N ILE A 93 0.99 -5.50 7.12
CA ILE A 93 1.58 -4.16 7.13
C ILE A 93 1.56 -3.56 8.54
N LYS A 94 0.44 -3.68 9.25
CA LYS A 94 0.30 -3.16 10.62
C LYS A 94 1.27 -3.84 11.59
N ASP A 95 1.42 -5.16 11.51
CA ASP A 95 2.37 -5.91 12.33
C ASP A 95 3.80 -5.47 12.06
N SER A 96 4.14 -5.26 10.78
CA SER A 96 5.45 -4.72 10.40
C SER A 96 5.68 -3.30 10.94
N LEU A 97 4.64 -2.46 10.99
CA LEU A 97 4.69 -1.11 11.56
C LEU A 97 4.82 -1.13 13.09
N LEU A 98 4.17 -2.07 13.78
CA LEU A 98 4.25 -2.23 15.23
C LEU A 98 5.64 -2.67 15.70
N CYS A 99 6.37 -3.39 14.85
CA CYS A 99 7.75 -3.79 15.13
C CYS A 99 8.78 -2.69 14.86
N ALA A 100 8.36 -1.56 14.30
CA ALA A 100 9.23 -0.42 14.03
C ALA A 100 8.91 0.70 15.04
N ASP A 101 9.92 1.46 15.46
CA ASP A 101 9.76 2.64 16.31
C ASP A 101 9.05 3.75 15.51
N ILE A 102 7.72 3.62 15.40
CA ILE A 102 6.90 4.38 14.46
C ILE A 102 5.59 4.81 15.14
N GLN A 103 5.19 6.04 14.89
CA GLN A 103 3.86 6.55 15.23
C GLN A 103 2.97 6.65 13.99
N VAL A 104 1.83 5.96 14.01
CA VAL A 104 0.82 6.01 12.94
C VAL A 104 -0.25 7.04 13.28
N ASN A 105 -0.27 8.17 12.56
CA ASN A 105 -1.28 9.22 12.76
C ASN A 105 -2.55 8.97 11.95
N LYS A 106 -2.41 8.32 10.78
CA LYS A 106 -3.53 8.00 9.88
C LYS A 106 -3.28 6.68 9.17
N PHE A 107 -4.30 5.84 9.13
CA PHE A 107 -4.34 4.62 8.32
C PHE A 107 -5.78 4.38 7.84
N GLN A 108 -6.12 4.94 6.69
CA GLN A 108 -7.47 4.94 6.14
C GLN A 108 -7.56 4.04 4.92
N LEU A 109 -8.51 3.10 4.91
CA LEU A 109 -8.74 2.17 3.80
C LEU A 109 -9.92 2.66 2.94
N THR A 110 -9.76 2.53 1.63
CA THR A 110 -10.81 2.72 0.63
C THR A 110 -10.74 1.58 -0.36
N GLU A 111 -11.86 0.96 -0.70
CA GLU A 111 -11.91 -0.09 -1.72
C GLU A 111 -11.67 0.50 -3.11
N VAL A 112 -11.00 -0.27 -3.95
CA VAL A 112 -10.77 0.08 -5.35
C VAL A 112 -11.04 -1.13 -6.23
N ILE A 113 -11.72 -0.89 -7.35
CA ILE A 113 -12.06 -1.93 -8.33
C ILE A 113 -11.63 -1.51 -9.73
N ASN A 114 -11.38 -2.52 -10.57
CA ASN A 114 -11.03 -2.39 -11.97
C ASN A 114 -9.93 -1.34 -12.20
N ARG A 115 -8.90 -1.36 -11.35
CA ARG A 115 -7.78 -0.42 -11.43
C ARG A 115 -6.79 -0.88 -12.47
N PHE A 116 -6.38 0.09 -13.29
CA PHE A 116 -5.40 -0.07 -14.35
C PHE A 116 -5.82 -1.00 -15.49
N ASP A 117 -5.02 -1.01 -16.56
CA ASP A 117 -5.27 -1.82 -17.75
C ASP A 117 -5.31 -3.34 -17.45
N PHE A 118 -4.63 -3.78 -16.39
CA PHE A 118 -4.58 -5.20 -15.97
C PHE A 118 -5.72 -5.62 -15.02
N ASN A 119 -6.69 -4.73 -14.77
CA ASN A 119 -7.87 -5.02 -13.96
C ASN A 119 -7.55 -5.58 -12.56
N LEU A 120 -7.05 -4.68 -11.71
CA LEU A 120 -6.67 -4.98 -10.34
C LEU A 120 -7.75 -4.48 -9.35
N ASP A 121 -8.12 -5.35 -8.42
CA ASP A 121 -9.08 -5.06 -7.34
C ASP A 121 -8.40 -5.13 -5.97
N GLY A 122 -8.85 -4.32 -5.02
CA GLY A 122 -8.36 -4.39 -3.66
C GLY A 122 -8.64 -3.13 -2.85
N ILE A 123 -7.60 -2.62 -2.19
CA ILE A 123 -7.71 -1.46 -1.30
C ILE A 123 -6.62 -0.44 -1.56
N LEU A 124 -7.00 0.82 -1.45
CA LEU A 124 -6.11 1.97 -1.31
C LEU A 124 -6.02 2.33 0.17
N VAL A 125 -4.79 2.43 0.67
CA VAL A 125 -4.50 2.85 2.03
C VAL A 125 -3.85 4.22 2.01
N ASN A 126 -4.55 5.22 2.54
CA ASN A 126 -4.01 6.55 2.77
C ASN A 126 -3.39 6.60 4.18
N TYR A 127 -2.10 6.91 4.26
CA TYR A 127 -1.34 6.87 5.50
C TYR A 127 -0.66 8.20 5.81
N ASN A 128 -0.44 8.43 7.12
CA ASN A 128 0.41 9.47 7.66
C ASN A 128 1.14 8.90 8.88
N ILE A 129 2.47 8.88 8.81
CA ILE A 129 3.32 8.12 9.73
C ILE A 129 4.54 8.96 10.09
N ILE A 130 4.96 8.91 11.35
CA ILE A 130 6.18 9.54 11.87
C ILE A 130 7.15 8.42 12.29
N LEU A 131 8.42 8.55 11.92
CA LEU A 131 9.48 7.69 12.49
C LEU A 131 9.90 8.28 13.84
N LEU A 132 9.89 7.45 14.88
CA LEU A 132 10.37 7.81 16.20
C LEU A 132 11.83 7.32 16.29
N ASP A 133 12.76 8.24 16.56
CA ASP A 133 14.15 7.90 16.90
C ASP A 133 14.28 7.46 18.36
#